data_AF-A0A2Z6NZK9-F1
#
_entry.id   AF-A0A2Z6NZK9-F1
#
_cell.length_a   1.000
_cell.length_b   1.000
_cell.length_c   1.000
_cell.angle_alpha   90.00
_cell.angle_beta   90.00
_cell.angle_gamma   90.00
#
_symmetry.space_group_name_H-M   'P 1'
#
loop_
_entity.id
_entity.type
_entity.pdbx_description
1 polymer ?
#
loop_
_entity_poly.entity_id
_entity_poly.type
_entity_poly.pdbx_seq_one_letter_code
_entity_poly.pdbx_strand_id
1 'polypeptide(L)'
;MEPPEDFWSSLWSLLCFLPYFICLFILGNIKGIIFCPLICLITTIGNSAIILGLWCIHTIWTYYCVLRCKQLGPMLKLVICTFLLPVLLILWPVIGIVGSILGGIAYGFLSPLFATFEAIDEGKKNKIFHCFVDGTWSSILKSFDIVKDVRDACFHTYFSVMDDLRQEGPPIGKYYEIRPQYLPGAIVAAILGIIVDVPVISFVAICKVPYMLFKGWNRLFRDLIGREGPFLETICMPFAGLAILLWPLAVIVAFLASVIASIFLGARAGLIAYQHRYKHIPTMLTHREITMQESSFLFGLRYIVATLSLYDEYSNDVLDMPEGSCFPRPKYRRKKIEISQTTSHSNSISRTTTLTKTIARTISLTNNIAELKPFEIAHISTITVKLRVVIF
;
A
#
# COMPACT_ATOMS: atom_id res chain seq x y z
N MET A 1 48.14 14.76 -6.06
CA MET A 1 46.79 14.42 -5.59
C MET A 1 46.89 14.24 -4.10
N GLU A 2 46.79 15.35 -3.38
CA GLU A 2 46.64 15.31 -1.92
C GLU A 2 45.23 14.78 -1.63
N PRO A 3 45.07 13.81 -0.71
CA PRO A 3 43.74 13.36 -0.32
C PRO A 3 43.02 14.53 0.38
N PRO A 4 41.72 14.72 0.17
CA PRO A 4 40.99 15.77 0.87
C PRO A 4 41.05 15.47 2.37
N GLU A 5 41.63 16.36 3.16
CA GLU A 5 41.78 16.21 4.61
C GLU A 5 40.42 15.98 5.32
N ASP A 6 39.33 16.44 4.69
CA ASP A 6 37.95 16.27 5.17
C ASP A 6 37.47 14.82 5.16
N PHE A 7 37.84 14.00 4.16
CA PHE A 7 37.35 12.61 4.06
C PHE A 7 37.88 11.72 5.19
N TRP A 8 39.15 11.88 5.54
CA TRP A 8 39.79 11.10 6.61
C TRP A 8 39.28 11.51 7.99
N SER A 9 39.01 12.80 8.19
CA SER A 9 38.38 13.31 9.41
C SER A 9 36.95 12.77 9.58
N SER A 10 36.15 12.78 8.50
CA SER A 10 34.79 12.24 8.44
C SER A 10 34.75 10.74 8.72
N LEU A 11 35.67 9.97 8.11
CA LEU A 11 35.81 8.53 8.33
C LEU A 11 36.20 8.22 9.79
N TRP A 12 37.09 9.02 10.37
CA TRP A 12 37.54 8.85 11.76
C TRP A 12 36.41 9.16 12.76
N SER A 13 35.65 10.23 12.53
CA SER A 13 34.44 10.56 13.32
C SER A 13 33.40 9.43 13.27
N LEU A 14 33.17 8.86 12.09
CA LEU A 14 32.28 7.72 11.91
C LEU A 14 32.77 6.46 12.64
N LEU A 15 34.07 6.18 12.60
CA LEU A 15 34.68 5.06 13.32
C LEU A 15 34.57 5.22 14.84
N CYS A 16 34.75 6.44 15.36
CA CYS A 16 34.56 6.76 16.77
C CYS A 16 33.09 6.67 17.23
N PHE A 17 32.13 6.96 16.34
CA PHE A 17 30.70 6.84 16.64
C PHE A 17 30.17 5.41 16.60
N LEU A 18 30.73 4.57 15.73
CA LEU A 18 30.29 3.19 15.56
C LEU A 18 30.11 2.40 16.88
N PRO A 19 31.05 2.40 17.84
CA PRO A 19 30.85 1.70 19.12
C PRO A 19 29.70 2.27 19.96
N TYR A 20 29.48 3.60 19.91
CA TYR A 20 28.35 4.24 20.57
C TYR A 20 27.02 3.79 19.94
N PHE A 21 26.92 3.83 18.61
CA PHE A 21 25.75 3.32 17.88
C PHE A 21 25.47 1.85 18.16
N ILE A 22 26.50 0.98 18.15
CA ILE A 22 26.35 -0.45 18.45
C ILE A 22 25.82 -0.65 19.86
N CYS A 23 26.32 0.09 20.85
CA CYS A 23 25.85 0.01 22.23
C CYS A 23 24.35 0.35 22.34
N LEU A 24 23.94 1.44 21.70
CA LEU A 24 22.52 1.86 21.65
C LEU A 24 21.65 0.88 20.91
N PHE A 25 22.16 0.34 19.80
CA PHE A 25 21.45 -0.66 19.03
C PHE A 25 21.22 -1.92 19.87
N ILE A 26 22.25 -2.43 20.55
CA ILE A 26 22.12 -3.59 21.45
C ILE A 26 21.11 -3.28 22.57
N LEU A 27 21.21 -2.11 23.18
CA LEU A 27 20.30 -1.67 24.24
C LEU A 27 18.84 -1.61 23.77
N GLY A 28 18.61 -1.00 22.60
CA GLY A 28 17.31 -0.93 21.94
C GLY A 28 16.75 -2.30 21.59
N ASN A 29 17.60 -3.23 21.14
CA ASN A 29 17.20 -4.62 20.88
C ASN A 29 16.79 -5.36 22.15
N ILE A 30 17.58 -5.25 23.23
CA ILE A 30 17.25 -5.87 24.51
C ILE A 30 15.90 -5.36 25.01
N LYS A 31 15.68 -4.04 24.97
CA LYS A 31 14.42 -3.42 25.35
C LYS A 31 13.27 -3.89 24.43
N GLY A 32 13.48 -3.87 23.12
CA GLY A 32 12.53 -4.39 22.14
C GLY A 32 12.13 -5.83 22.45
N ILE A 33 13.08 -6.73 22.72
CA ILE A 33 12.81 -8.14 23.04
C ILE A 33 12.05 -8.30 24.36
N ILE A 34 12.35 -7.49 25.38
CA ILE A 34 11.67 -7.56 26.68
C ILE A 34 10.22 -7.07 26.59
N PHE A 35 9.97 -5.96 25.91
CA PHE A 35 8.64 -5.33 25.85
C PHE A 35 7.76 -5.83 24.71
N CYS A 36 8.35 -6.38 23.63
CA CYS A 36 7.62 -6.90 22.48
C CYS A 36 6.55 -7.94 22.85
N PRO A 37 6.82 -8.97 23.69
CA PRO A 37 5.79 -9.94 24.07
C PRO A 37 4.58 -9.30 24.73
N LEU A 38 4.79 -8.34 25.63
CA LEU A 38 3.72 -7.65 26.34
C LEU A 38 2.89 -6.77 25.39
N ILE A 39 3.55 -5.95 24.56
CA ILE A 39 2.85 -5.07 23.61
C ILE A 39 2.11 -5.90 22.57
N CYS A 40 2.74 -6.94 22.04
CA CYS A 40 2.11 -7.86 21.09
C CYS A 40 0.89 -8.55 21.70
N LEU A 41 0.97 -8.96 22.98
CA LEU A 41 -0.17 -9.53 23.70
C LEU A 41 -1.33 -8.54 23.81
N ILE A 42 -1.07 -7.29 24.24
CA ILE A 42 -2.09 -6.25 24.38
C ILE A 42 -2.76 -5.97 23.04
N THR A 43 -1.98 -5.71 21.99
CA THR A 43 -2.49 -5.41 20.66
C THR A 43 -3.24 -6.59 20.05
N THR A 44 -2.70 -7.80 20.16
CA THR A 44 -3.32 -9.01 19.58
C THR A 44 -4.64 -9.34 20.27
N ILE A 45 -4.66 -9.37 21.62
CA ILE A 45 -5.88 -9.67 22.38
C ILE A 45 -6.91 -8.56 22.18
N GLY A 46 -6.51 -7.30 22.30
CA GLY A 46 -7.39 -6.15 22.14
C GLY A 46 -8.06 -6.11 20.77
N ASN A 47 -7.26 -6.19 19.70
CA ASN A 47 -7.79 -6.17 18.34
C ASN A 47 -8.61 -7.42 18.04
N SER A 48 -8.18 -8.61 18.45
CA SER A 48 -8.93 -9.84 18.21
C SER A 48 -10.28 -9.82 18.92
N ALA A 49 -10.34 -9.31 20.16
CA ALA A 49 -11.59 -9.15 20.89
C ALA A 49 -12.56 -8.18 20.19
N ILE A 50 -12.05 -7.05 19.67
CA ILE A 50 -12.85 -6.09 18.90
C ILE A 50 -13.36 -6.74 17.60
N ILE A 51 -12.46 -7.37 16.84
CA ILE A 51 -12.78 -8.00 15.55
C ILE A 51 -13.84 -9.08 15.75
N LEU A 52 -13.63 -10.02 16.69
CA LEU A 52 -14.57 -11.12 16.93
C LEU A 52 -15.88 -10.62 17.55
N GLY A 53 -15.83 -9.66 18.46
CA GLY A 53 -17.02 -9.09 19.10
C GLY A 53 -17.91 -8.33 18.13
N LEU A 54 -17.32 -7.57 17.20
CA LEU A 54 -18.07 -6.82 16.18
C LEU A 54 -18.40 -7.63 14.94
N TRP A 55 -17.75 -8.77 14.72
CA TRP A 55 -17.91 -9.57 13.51
C TRP A 55 -19.37 -9.95 13.21
N CYS A 56 -20.14 -10.33 14.23
CA CYS A 56 -21.56 -10.65 14.07
C CYS A 56 -22.38 -9.43 13.61
N ILE A 57 -22.14 -8.27 14.22
CA ILE A 57 -22.85 -7.03 13.88
C ILE A 57 -22.47 -6.56 12.48
N HIS A 58 -21.17 -6.56 12.16
CA HIS A 58 -20.65 -6.25 10.81
C HIS A 58 -21.24 -7.19 9.76
N THR A 59 -21.34 -8.48 10.05
CA THR A 59 -21.97 -9.46 9.17
C THR A 59 -23.41 -9.09 8.88
N ILE A 60 -24.24 -8.93 9.92
CA ILE A 60 -25.67 -8.60 9.77
C ILE A 60 -25.84 -7.27 9.02
N TRP A 61 -25.06 -6.25 9.39
CA TRP A 61 -25.12 -4.92 8.76
C TRP A 61 -24.70 -4.95 7.29
N THR A 62 -23.67 -5.72 6.94
CA THR A 62 -23.24 -5.86 5.54
C THR A 62 -24.34 -6.50 4.70
N TYR A 63 -24.92 -7.61 5.17
CA TYR A 63 -26.03 -8.26 4.47
C TYR A 63 -27.21 -7.29 4.30
N TYR A 64 -27.55 -6.56 5.35
CA TYR A 64 -28.60 -5.55 5.30
C TYR A 64 -28.32 -4.46 4.25
N CYS A 65 -27.13 -3.87 4.26
CA CYS A 65 -26.76 -2.81 3.31
C CYS A 65 -26.72 -3.30 1.87
N VAL A 66 -26.19 -4.50 1.60
CA VAL A 66 -26.16 -5.09 0.25
C VAL A 66 -27.57 -5.36 -0.28
N LEU A 67 -28.46 -5.92 0.55
CA LEU A 67 -29.84 -6.19 0.17
C LEU A 67 -30.63 -4.91 -0.10
N ARG A 68 -30.38 -3.85 0.70
CA ARG A 68 -31.05 -2.55 0.59
C ARG A 68 -30.40 -1.60 -0.42
N CYS A 69 -29.22 -1.93 -0.93
CA CYS A 69 -28.50 -1.12 -1.91
C CYS A 69 -29.38 -0.93 -3.16
N LYS A 70 -29.55 0.34 -3.55
CA LYS A 70 -30.34 0.75 -4.71
C LYS A 70 -29.56 0.65 -6.02
N GLN A 71 -28.26 0.39 -5.99
CA GLN A 71 -27.44 0.27 -7.20
C GLN A 71 -27.42 -1.16 -7.75
N LEU A 72 -27.69 -2.17 -6.92
CA LEU A 72 -27.56 -3.59 -7.25
C LEU A 72 -28.86 -4.19 -7.82
N GLY A 73 -28.78 -4.88 -8.96
CA GLY A 73 -29.88 -5.69 -9.49
C GLY A 73 -30.14 -6.97 -8.65
N PRO A 74 -31.35 -7.57 -8.72
CA PRO A 74 -31.75 -8.69 -7.87
C PRO A 74 -30.87 -9.95 -8.04
N MET A 75 -30.47 -10.28 -9.27
CA MET A 75 -29.57 -11.41 -9.53
C MET A 75 -28.16 -11.16 -9.00
N LEU A 76 -27.68 -9.92 -9.07
CA LEU A 76 -26.37 -9.56 -8.53
C LEU A 76 -26.37 -9.63 -7.00
N LYS A 77 -27.46 -9.21 -6.35
CA LYS A 77 -27.64 -9.36 -4.90
C LYS A 77 -27.54 -10.82 -4.49
N LEU A 78 -28.17 -11.74 -5.23
CA LEU A 78 -28.10 -13.17 -4.95
C LEU A 78 -26.65 -13.67 -5.04
N VAL A 79 -25.94 -13.39 -6.14
CA VAL A 79 -24.56 -13.85 -6.32
C VAL A 79 -23.61 -13.27 -5.25
N ILE A 80 -23.72 -11.97 -4.95
CA ILE A 80 -22.88 -11.32 -3.93
C ILE A 80 -23.17 -11.90 -2.55
N CYS A 81 -24.44 -11.98 -2.14
CA CYS A 81 -24.82 -12.50 -0.84
C CYS A 81 -24.48 -13.99 -0.66
N THR A 82 -24.56 -14.81 -1.72
CA THR A 82 -24.35 -16.26 -1.61
C THR A 82 -22.89 -16.68 -1.73
N PHE A 83 -22.10 -16.03 -2.59
CA PHE A 83 -20.73 -16.48 -2.89
C PHE A 83 -19.66 -15.51 -2.40
N LEU A 84 -19.81 -14.21 -2.67
CA LEU A 84 -18.74 -13.24 -2.43
C LEU A 84 -18.67 -12.77 -0.96
N LEU A 85 -19.83 -12.45 -0.39
CA LEU A 85 -19.93 -11.90 0.95
C LEU A 85 -19.51 -12.88 2.04
N PRO A 86 -19.87 -14.18 2.01
CA PRO A 86 -19.39 -15.15 2.99
C PRO A 86 -17.87 -15.26 2.98
N VAL A 87 -17.25 -15.33 1.79
CA VAL A 87 -15.79 -15.42 1.64
C VAL A 87 -15.13 -14.17 2.24
N LEU A 88 -15.63 -12.99 1.91
CA LEU A 88 -15.06 -11.73 2.41
C LEU A 88 -15.21 -11.58 3.94
N LEU A 89 -16.37 -11.95 4.48
CA LEU A 89 -16.66 -11.87 5.92
C LEU A 89 -15.87 -12.88 6.75
N ILE A 90 -15.48 -14.04 6.18
CA ILE A 90 -14.59 -15.01 6.84
C ILE A 90 -13.14 -14.57 6.72
N LEU A 91 -12.74 -14.06 5.55
CA LEU A 91 -11.37 -13.64 5.30
C LEU A 91 -11.00 -12.39 6.12
N TRP A 92 -11.94 -11.47 6.34
CA TRP A 92 -11.69 -10.23 7.07
C TRP A 92 -11.17 -10.45 8.50
N PRO A 93 -11.80 -11.26 9.37
CA PRO A 93 -11.26 -11.58 10.68
C PRO A 93 -9.89 -12.25 10.63
N VAL A 94 -9.66 -13.17 9.69
CA VAL A 94 -8.38 -13.88 9.55
C VAL A 94 -7.27 -12.88 9.23
N ILE A 95 -7.47 -12.01 8.24
CA ILE A 95 -6.51 -10.96 7.89
C ILE A 95 -6.32 -9.98 9.06
N GLY A 96 -7.40 -9.60 9.74
CA GLY A 96 -7.34 -8.68 10.87
C GLY A 96 -6.55 -9.24 12.06
N ILE A 97 -6.71 -10.52 12.39
CA ILE A 97 -5.97 -11.20 13.46
C ILE A 97 -4.50 -11.37 13.07
N VAL A 98 -4.21 -11.89 11.86
CA VAL A 98 -2.82 -12.05 11.37
C VAL A 98 -2.12 -10.70 11.30
N GLY A 99 -2.80 -9.67 10.79
CA GLY A 99 -2.31 -8.30 10.75
C GLY A 99 -2.06 -7.71 12.14
N SER A 100 -2.87 -8.06 13.14
CA SER A 100 -2.68 -7.63 14.53
C SER A 100 -1.47 -8.29 15.18
N ILE A 101 -1.21 -9.56 14.90
CA ILE A 101 -0.01 -10.27 15.37
C ILE A 101 1.24 -9.66 14.74
N LEU A 102 1.27 -9.54 13.41
CA LEU A 102 2.41 -8.98 12.68
C LEU A 102 2.66 -7.52 13.07
N GLY A 103 1.59 -6.71 13.15
CA GLY A 103 1.65 -5.32 13.59
C GLY A 103 2.08 -5.18 15.04
N GLY A 104 1.60 -6.06 15.93
CA GLY A 104 1.99 -6.10 17.34
C GLY A 104 3.46 -6.46 17.54
N ILE A 105 3.99 -7.42 16.77
CA ILE A 105 5.43 -7.76 16.77
C ILE A 105 6.25 -6.59 16.24
N ALA A 106 5.88 -6.04 15.08
CA ALA A 106 6.62 -4.94 14.46
C ALA A 106 6.62 -3.70 15.37
N TYR A 107 5.46 -3.28 15.88
CA TYR A 107 5.33 -2.13 16.76
C TYR A 107 5.99 -2.38 18.13
N GLY A 108 5.77 -3.55 18.72
CA GLY A 108 6.32 -3.94 20.01
C GLY A 108 7.85 -4.04 20.04
N PHE A 109 8.47 -4.37 18.90
CA PHE A 109 9.92 -4.39 18.75
C PHE A 109 10.49 -3.02 18.35
N LEU A 110 9.90 -2.35 17.36
CA LEU A 110 10.44 -1.12 16.79
C LEU A 110 10.19 0.10 17.67
N SER A 111 9.03 0.20 18.33
CA SER A 111 8.69 1.38 19.15
C SER A 111 9.66 1.59 20.32
N PRO A 112 9.95 0.56 21.16
CA PRO A 112 10.92 0.71 22.24
C PRO A 112 12.36 0.94 21.73
N LEU A 113 12.70 0.41 20.56
CA LEU A 113 13.98 0.62 19.90
C LEU A 113 14.12 2.08 19.43
N PHE A 114 13.15 2.65 18.72
CA PHE A 114 13.18 4.07 18.33
C PHE A 114 13.25 5.00 19.54
N ALA A 115 12.53 4.66 20.61
CA ALA A 115 12.59 5.43 21.85
C ALA A 115 14.00 5.46 22.49
N THR A 116 14.80 4.41 22.36
CA THR A 116 16.19 4.44 22.86
C THR A 116 17.06 5.43 22.11
N PHE A 117 16.84 5.58 20.80
CA PHE A 117 17.55 6.55 19.97
C PHE A 117 17.05 7.99 20.20
N GLU A 118 15.74 8.17 20.45
CA GLU A 118 15.13 9.47 20.76
C GLU A 118 15.58 10.02 22.13
N ALA A 119 15.70 9.17 23.15
CA ALA A 119 16.08 9.58 24.52
C ALA A 119 17.49 10.21 24.62
N ILE A 120 18.32 10.07 23.59
CA ILE A 120 19.68 10.61 23.53
C ILE A 120 19.70 12.05 23.05
N ASP A 121 18.72 12.42 22.24
CA ASP A 121 18.55 13.75 21.67
C ASP A 121 18.27 14.79 22.77
N GLU A 122 17.50 14.39 23.79
CA GLU A 122 16.93 15.33 24.78
C GLU A 122 17.95 15.97 25.76
N GLY A 123 19.26 15.72 25.65
CA GLY A 123 20.29 16.45 26.39
C GLY A 123 20.23 16.33 27.92
N LYS A 124 19.50 15.34 28.46
CA LYS A 124 19.23 15.18 29.90
C LYS A 124 20.48 14.78 30.71
N LYS A 125 20.52 15.20 31.99
CA LYS A 125 21.65 14.99 32.93
C LYS A 125 22.00 13.51 33.19
N ASN A 126 21.03 12.59 33.12
CA ASN A 126 21.20 11.15 33.36
C ASN A 126 20.96 10.31 32.09
N LYS A 127 21.78 10.49 31.06
CA LYS A 127 21.57 9.90 29.72
C LYS A 127 21.31 8.39 29.72
N ILE A 128 22.05 7.62 30.52
CA ILE A 128 21.95 6.15 30.54
C ILE A 128 20.61 5.70 31.15
N PHE A 129 20.23 6.24 32.32
CA PHE A 129 18.97 5.89 32.98
C PHE A 129 17.76 6.27 32.12
N HIS A 130 17.79 7.46 31.51
CA HIS A 130 16.73 7.88 30.59
C HIS A 130 16.65 7.01 29.35
N CYS A 131 17.76 6.52 28.79
CA CYS A 131 17.73 5.58 27.67
C CYS A 131 17.03 4.25 28.02
N PHE A 132 17.19 3.77 29.26
CA PHE A 132 16.50 2.57 29.75
C PHE A 132 15.00 2.81 30.03
N VAL A 133 14.66 3.92 30.70
CA VAL A 133 13.30 4.15 31.23
C VAL A 133 12.41 4.87 30.22
N ASP A 134 12.93 5.89 29.53
CA ASP A 134 12.12 6.73 28.65
C ASP A 134 11.61 5.91 27.46
N GLY A 135 10.36 6.11 27.10
CA GLY A 135 9.73 5.40 25.99
C GLY A 135 9.22 3.98 26.27
N THR A 136 9.51 3.36 27.42
CA THR A 136 8.99 2.01 27.75
C THR A 136 7.49 2.06 28.06
N TRP A 137 7.12 2.82 29.09
CA TRP A 137 5.73 2.95 29.54
C TRP A 137 4.85 3.65 28.49
N SER A 138 5.39 4.65 27.80
CA SER A 138 4.67 5.33 26.72
C SER A 138 4.45 4.41 25.51
N SER A 139 5.34 3.47 25.21
CA SER A 139 5.10 2.46 24.17
C SER A 139 3.94 1.53 24.52
N ILE A 140 3.82 1.14 25.79
CA ILE A 140 2.70 0.36 26.30
C ILE A 140 1.41 1.18 26.25
N LEU A 141 1.40 2.43 26.71
CA LEU A 141 0.22 3.30 26.64
C LEU A 141 -0.25 3.50 25.19
N LYS A 142 0.68 3.82 24.28
CA LYS A 142 0.39 3.95 22.84
C LYS A 142 -0.14 2.65 22.24
N SER A 143 0.18 1.48 22.79
CA SER A 143 -0.41 0.22 22.31
C SER A 143 -1.91 0.14 22.58
N PHE A 144 -2.40 0.75 23.65
CA PHE A 144 -3.83 0.89 23.91
C PHE A 144 -4.48 1.89 22.95
N ASP A 145 -3.79 2.97 22.58
CA ASP A 145 -4.26 3.90 21.55
C ASP A 145 -4.40 3.20 20.19
N ILE A 146 -3.47 2.31 19.80
CA ILE A 146 -3.60 1.49 18.59
C ILE A 146 -4.88 0.64 18.62
N VAL A 147 -5.15 -0.02 19.75
CA VAL A 147 -6.37 -0.83 19.92
C VAL A 147 -7.63 0.05 19.86
N LYS A 148 -7.57 1.25 20.43
CA LYS A 148 -8.64 2.25 20.38
C LYS A 148 -8.88 2.74 18.95
N ASP A 149 -7.83 2.97 18.17
CA ASP A 149 -7.95 3.38 16.76
C ASP A 149 -8.61 2.27 15.92
N VAL A 150 -8.24 1.01 16.15
CA VAL A 150 -8.89 -0.14 15.49
C VAL A 150 -10.37 -0.22 15.87
N ARG A 151 -10.69 -0.03 17.16
CA ARG A 151 -12.08 0.05 17.63
C ARG A 151 -12.83 1.17 16.90
N ASP A 152 -12.30 2.38 16.90
CA ASP A 152 -12.96 3.55 16.33
C ASP A 152 -13.14 3.39 14.80
N ALA A 153 -12.17 2.77 14.12
CA ALA A 153 -12.30 2.38 12.71
C ALA A 153 -13.43 1.36 12.50
N CYS A 154 -13.52 0.31 13.33
CA CYS A 154 -14.56 -0.71 13.25
C CYS A 154 -15.96 -0.19 13.63
N PHE A 155 -16.08 0.80 14.51
CA PHE A 155 -17.37 1.35 14.94
C PHE A 155 -17.87 2.52 14.09
N HIS A 156 -16.97 3.34 13.56
CA HIS A 156 -17.38 4.56 12.84
C HIS A 156 -17.08 4.48 11.36
N THR A 157 -15.83 4.19 11.00
CA THR A 157 -15.42 4.18 9.58
C THR A 157 -16.15 3.08 8.82
N TYR A 158 -16.22 1.88 9.40
CA TYR A 158 -16.88 0.75 8.77
C TYR A 158 -18.37 1.02 8.49
N PHE A 159 -19.11 1.47 9.51
CA PHE A 159 -20.54 1.73 9.36
C PHE A 159 -20.83 2.87 8.39
N SER A 160 -20.02 3.95 8.43
CA SER A 160 -20.12 5.04 7.47
C SER A 160 -19.99 4.55 6.03
N VAL A 161 -18.95 3.76 5.72
CA VAL A 161 -18.76 3.21 4.36
C VAL A 161 -19.93 2.31 3.97
N MET A 162 -20.43 1.48 4.88
CA MET A 162 -21.60 0.63 4.59
C MET A 162 -22.88 1.44 4.39
N ASP A 163 -23.03 2.56 5.10
CA ASP A 163 -24.16 3.48 4.93
C ASP A 163 -24.08 4.24 3.60
N ASP A 164 -22.90 4.66 3.18
CA ASP A 164 -22.68 5.30 1.87
C ASP A 164 -23.04 4.33 0.74
N LEU A 165 -22.58 3.07 0.82
CA LEU A 165 -22.96 2.01 -0.13
C LEU A 165 -24.48 1.75 -0.17
N ARG A 166 -25.19 1.97 0.93
CA ARG A 166 -26.65 1.85 0.99
C ARG A 166 -27.35 3.06 0.36
N GLN A 167 -26.81 4.26 0.59
CA GLN A 167 -27.47 5.54 0.26
C GLN A 167 -27.21 6.02 -1.16
N GLU A 168 -26.05 5.72 -1.75
CA GLU A 168 -25.76 6.14 -3.11
C GLU A 168 -26.82 5.57 -4.08
N GLY A 169 -27.64 6.47 -4.64
CA GLY A 169 -28.58 6.12 -5.70
C GLY A 169 -27.83 5.83 -7.01
N PRO A 170 -28.47 5.17 -7.99
CA PRO A 170 -27.86 4.98 -9.30
C PRO A 170 -27.63 6.34 -9.98
N PRO A 171 -26.43 6.65 -10.50
CA PRO A 171 -26.11 7.96 -11.07
C PRO A 171 -26.93 8.31 -12.32
N ILE A 172 -27.61 7.33 -12.94
CA ILE A 172 -28.37 7.47 -14.20
C ILE A 172 -29.76 6.78 -14.09
N GLY A 173 -30.23 6.47 -12.88
CA GLY A 173 -31.54 5.79 -12.69
C GLY A 173 -31.59 4.32 -13.18
N LYS A 174 -30.48 3.75 -13.67
CA LYS A 174 -30.39 2.34 -14.07
C LYS A 174 -29.58 1.53 -13.05
N TYR A 175 -30.16 0.42 -12.60
CA TYR A 175 -29.51 -0.55 -11.70
C TYR A 175 -28.36 -1.27 -12.42
N TYR A 176 -27.30 -1.62 -11.69
CA TYR A 176 -26.28 -2.55 -12.17
C TYR A 176 -26.86 -3.96 -12.18
N GLU A 177 -27.41 -4.34 -13.32
CA GLU A 177 -27.85 -5.70 -13.59
C GLU A 177 -26.69 -6.52 -14.15
N ILE A 178 -26.31 -7.58 -13.43
CA ILE A 178 -25.40 -8.59 -13.96
C ILE A 178 -26.19 -9.67 -14.65
N ARG A 179 -25.89 -9.87 -15.94
CA ARG A 179 -26.37 -11.04 -16.69
C ARG A 179 -25.46 -12.23 -16.37
N PRO A 180 -25.98 -13.32 -15.80
CA PRO A 180 -25.17 -14.47 -15.35
C PRO A 180 -24.42 -15.15 -16.51
N GLN A 181 -24.91 -15.00 -17.74
CA GLN A 181 -24.30 -15.52 -18.96
C GLN A 181 -22.85 -15.05 -19.19
N TYR A 182 -22.49 -13.86 -18.68
CA TYR A 182 -21.16 -13.26 -18.90
C TYR A 182 -20.21 -13.41 -17.70
N LEU A 183 -20.71 -13.98 -16.60
CA LEU A 183 -19.92 -14.24 -15.39
C LEU A 183 -18.79 -15.27 -15.61
N PRO A 184 -19.00 -16.38 -16.36
CA PRO A 184 -17.94 -17.37 -16.57
C PRO A 184 -16.71 -16.78 -17.28
N GLY A 185 -16.91 -15.94 -18.30
CA GLY A 185 -15.81 -15.30 -19.01
C GLY A 185 -15.00 -14.32 -18.14
N ALA A 186 -15.68 -13.60 -17.24
CA ALA A 186 -15.03 -12.71 -16.28
C ALA A 186 -14.22 -13.50 -15.22
N ILE A 187 -14.75 -14.64 -14.75
CA ILE A 187 -14.04 -15.52 -13.81
C ILE A 187 -12.78 -16.09 -14.47
N VAL A 188 -12.88 -16.58 -15.71
CA VAL A 188 -11.72 -17.10 -16.45
C VAL A 188 -10.66 -16.01 -16.65
N ALA A 189 -11.07 -14.78 -16.98
CA ALA A 189 -10.15 -13.64 -17.09
C ALA A 189 -9.48 -13.27 -15.76
N ALA A 190 -10.20 -13.33 -14.64
CA ALA A 190 -9.64 -13.08 -13.31
C ALA A 190 -8.62 -14.16 -12.91
N ILE A 191 -8.94 -15.43 -13.12
CA ILE A 191 -8.05 -16.56 -12.83
C ILE A 191 -6.79 -16.45 -13.69
N LEU A 192 -6.94 -16.20 -14.99
CA LEU A 192 -5.81 -16.02 -15.88
C LEU A 192 -4.95 -14.82 -15.47
N GLY A 193 -5.57 -13.71 -15.06
CA GLY A 193 -4.88 -12.54 -14.53
C GLY A 193 -4.03 -12.87 -13.31
N ILE A 194 -4.57 -13.61 -12.33
CA ILE A 194 -3.81 -14.04 -11.15
C ILE A 194 -2.66 -14.98 -11.54
N ILE A 195 -2.92 -15.95 -12.42
CA ILE A 195 -1.91 -16.92 -12.88
C ILE A 195 -0.75 -16.23 -13.60
N VAL A 196 -0.99 -15.12 -14.29
CA VAL A 196 0.05 -14.37 -15.01
C VAL A 196 0.71 -13.31 -14.14
N ASP A 197 -0.08 -12.46 -13.48
CA ASP A 197 0.43 -11.30 -12.73
C ASP A 197 1.29 -11.74 -11.55
N VAL A 198 0.88 -12.76 -10.79
CA VAL A 198 1.63 -13.23 -9.62
C VAL A 198 3.06 -13.65 -9.96
N PRO A 199 3.31 -14.62 -10.87
CA PRO A 199 4.67 -15.02 -11.18
C PRO A 199 5.46 -13.93 -11.90
N VAL A 200 4.85 -13.18 -12.83
CA VAL A 200 5.59 -12.17 -13.60
C VAL A 200 5.99 -10.99 -12.70
N ILE A 201 5.08 -10.47 -11.88
CA ILE A 201 5.39 -9.38 -10.93
C ILE A 201 6.41 -9.88 -9.91
N SER A 202 6.26 -11.09 -9.38
CA SER A 202 7.23 -11.67 -8.43
C SER A 202 8.62 -11.79 -9.05
N PHE A 203 8.71 -12.25 -10.30
CA PHE A 203 9.98 -12.38 -11.03
C PHE A 203 10.64 -11.02 -11.24
N VAL A 204 9.90 -10.02 -11.75
CA VAL A 204 10.40 -8.66 -11.93
C VAL A 204 10.85 -8.07 -10.59
N ALA A 205 10.08 -8.28 -9.53
CA ALA A 205 10.42 -7.81 -8.20
C ALA A 205 11.71 -8.47 -7.67
N ILE A 206 11.88 -9.79 -7.81
CA ILE A 206 13.12 -10.51 -7.43
C ILE A 206 14.33 -9.94 -8.18
N CYS A 207 14.20 -9.68 -9.48
CA CYS A 207 15.29 -9.10 -10.26
C CYS A 207 15.65 -7.67 -9.81
N LYS A 208 14.66 -6.88 -9.36
CA LYS A 208 14.83 -5.47 -8.96
C LYS A 208 15.21 -5.28 -7.49
N VAL A 209 14.91 -6.25 -6.62
CA VAL A 209 15.22 -6.22 -5.18
C VAL A 209 16.71 -5.95 -4.91
N PRO A 210 17.68 -6.62 -5.57
CA PRO A 210 19.10 -6.32 -5.38
C PRO A 210 19.44 -4.87 -5.73
N TYR A 211 18.92 -4.35 -6.85
CA TYR A 211 19.15 -2.96 -7.25
C TYR A 211 18.58 -1.98 -6.23
N MET A 212 17.36 -2.23 -5.74
CA MET A 212 16.72 -1.42 -4.68
C MET A 212 17.56 -1.43 -3.39
N LEU A 213 18.06 -2.60 -3.01
CA LEU A 213 18.89 -2.78 -1.82
C LEU A 213 20.19 -1.98 -1.94
N PHE A 214 21.00 -2.23 -2.97
CA PHE A 214 22.29 -1.57 -3.14
C PHE A 214 22.17 -0.07 -3.38
N LYS A 215 21.22 0.36 -4.21
CA LYS A 215 21.01 1.78 -4.50
C LYS A 215 20.56 2.54 -3.25
N GLY A 216 19.59 1.97 -2.52
CA GLY A 216 19.08 2.56 -1.29
C GLY A 216 20.15 2.62 -0.21
N TRP A 217 20.93 1.55 -0.03
CA TRP A 217 22.07 1.57 0.88
C TRP A 217 23.10 2.63 0.50
N ASN A 218 23.52 2.67 -0.77
CA ASN A 218 24.48 3.68 -1.22
C ASN A 218 23.98 5.11 -1.01
N ARG A 219 22.67 5.35 -1.15
CA ARG A 219 22.06 6.65 -0.85
C ARG A 219 22.12 6.95 0.65
N LEU A 220 21.72 6.01 1.50
CA LEU A 220 21.74 6.19 2.95
C LEU A 220 23.17 6.37 3.50
N PHE A 221 24.16 5.65 2.96
CA PHE A 221 25.58 5.85 3.29
C PHE A 221 26.09 7.23 2.85
N ARG A 222 25.69 7.72 1.68
CA ARG A 222 26.02 9.08 1.23
C ARG A 222 25.35 10.15 2.09
N ASP A 223 24.10 9.92 2.50
CA ASP A 223 23.38 10.82 3.40
C ASP A 223 23.99 10.84 4.80
N LEU A 224 24.60 9.72 5.25
CA LEU A 224 25.36 9.65 6.49
C LEU A 224 26.70 10.40 6.39
N ILE A 225 27.44 10.24 5.28
CA ILE A 225 28.79 10.83 5.13
C ILE A 225 28.77 12.30 4.70
N GLY A 226 27.73 12.75 4.00
CA GLY A 226 27.62 14.13 3.49
C GLY A 226 27.08 15.15 4.50
N ARG A 227 26.84 14.74 5.77
CA ARG A 227 26.24 15.58 6.81
C ARG A 227 27.33 16.21 7.69
N GLU A 228 28.20 17.00 7.07
CA GLU A 228 29.30 17.72 7.74
C GLU A 228 28.84 19.14 8.10
N GLY A 229 28.47 19.36 9.38
CA GLY A 229 28.15 20.68 9.90
C GLY A 229 28.17 20.69 11.45
N PRO A 230 28.84 21.67 12.09
CA PRO A 230 29.22 21.64 13.52
C PRO A 230 28.06 21.75 14.53
N PHE A 231 26.81 21.81 14.08
CA PHE A 231 25.61 21.86 14.94
C PHE A 231 24.56 20.77 14.60
N LEU A 232 24.83 19.89 13.63
CA LEU A 232 23.93 18.81 13.19
C LEU A 232 24.41 17.41 13.62
N GLU A 233 25.48 17.36 14.40
CA GLU A 233 26.39 16.21 14.56
C GLU A 233 25.99 15.22 15.66
N THR A 234 25.01 15.51 16.51
CA THR A 234 24.68 14.66 17.67
C THR A 234 23.30 14.01 17.64
N ILE A 235 22.36 14.53 16.85
CA ILE A 235 20.93 14.19 16.97
C ILE A 235 20.46 13.20 15.91
N CYS A 236 20.74 13.47 14.63
CA CYS A 236 20.22 12.66 13.52
C CYS A 236 21.11 11.49 13.12
N MET A 237 22.36 11.43 13.59
CA MET A 237 23.32 10.40 13.18
C MET A 237 22.92 8.98 13.61
N PRO A 238 22.40 8.76 14.85
CA PRO A 238 21.91 7.45 15.25
C PRO A 238 20.70 6.98 14.44
N PHE A 239 19.77 7.87 14.09
CA PHE A 239 18.62 7.55 13.26
C PHE A 239 19.02 7.18 11.82
N ALA A 240 20.01 7.88 11.25
CA ALA A 240 20.55 7.55 9.93
C ALA A 240 21.23 6.16 9.93
N GLY A 241 22.02 5.84 10.96
CA GLY A 241 22.60 4.51 11.15
C GLY A 241 21.54 3.42 11.29
N LEU A 242 20.46 3.69 12.03
CA LEU A 242 19.35 2.77 12.18
C LEU A 242 18.58 2.55 10.86
N ALA A 243 18.39 3.61 10.07
CA ALA A 243 17.75 3.51 8.76
C ALA A 243 18.58 2.65 7.78
N ILE A 244 19.91 2.75 7.81
CA ILE A 244 20.82 1.87 7.04
C ILE A 244 20.59 0.42 7.44
N LEU A 245 20.45 0.12 8.74
CA LEU A 245 20.27 -1.24 9.22
C LEU A 245 18.87 -1.81 8.94
N LEU A 246 17.83 -0.98 9.01
CA LEU A 246 16.44 -1.37 8.73
C LEU A 246 16.13 -1.44 7.23
N TRP A 247 16.97 -0.87 6.38
CA TRP A 247 16.75 -0.83 4.93
C TRP A 247 16.50 -2.21 4.28
N PRO A 248 17.27 -3.27 4.58
CA PRO A 248 17.00 -4.61 4.03
C PRO A 248 15.61 -5.14 4.41
N LEU A 249 15.17 -4.90 5.65
CA LEU A 249 13.84 -5.29 6.10
C LEU A 249 12.76 -4.55 5.30
N ALA A 250 12.93 -3.24 5.08
CA ALA A 250 12.02 -2.44 4.26
C ALA A 250 11.92 -2.97 2.82
N VAL A 251 13.04 -3.41 2.22
CA VAL A 251 13.06 -4.01 0.88
C VAL A 251 12.30 -5.35 0.86
N ILE A 252 12.47 -6.20 1.87
CA ILE A 252 11.71 -7.47 1.99
C ILE A 252 10.21 -7.20 2.10
N VAL A 253 9.82 -6.24 2.93
CA VAL A 253 8.41 -5.84 3.08
C VAL A 253 7.84 -5.30 1.77
N ALA A 254 8.60 -4.47 1.05
CA ALA A 254 8.18 -3.96 -0.26
C ALA A 254 7.98 -5.09 -1.29
N PHE A 255 8.88 -6.07 -1.31
CA PHE A 255 8.76 -7.26 -2.14
C PHE A 255 7.48 -8.05 -1.80
N LEU A 256 7.30 -8.43 -0.54
CA LEU A 256 6.11 -9.18 -0.09
C LEU A 256 4.81 -8.42 -0.41
N ALA A 257 4.79 -7.11 -0.18
CA ALA A 257 3.65 -6.26 -0.51
C ALA A 257 3.35 -6.26 -2.02
N SER A 258 4.38 -6.26 -2.88
CA SER A 258 4.18 -6.34 -4.33
C SER A 258 3.61 -7.69 -4.79
N VAL A 259 4.04 -8.79 -4.19
CA VAL A 259 3.50 -10.14 -4.45
C VAL A 259 2.04 -10.20 -4.02
N ILE A 260 1.71 -9.71 -2.83
CA ILE A 260 0.31 -9.69 -2.36
C ILE A 260 -0.55 -8.79 -3.27
N ALA A 261 -0.07 -7.62 -3.65
CA ALA A 261 -0.78 -6.70 -4.53
C ALA A 261 -1.05 -7.30 -5.93
N SER A 262 -0.14 -8.13 -6.45
CA SER A 262 -0.28 -8.77 -7.76
C SER A 262 -1.53 -9.66 -7.86
N ILE A 263 -1.94 -10.30 -6.77
CA ILE A 263 -3.17 -11.12 -6.71
C ILE A 263 -4.39 -10.23 -6.97
N PHE A 264 -4.47 -9.09 -6.29
CA PHE A 264 -5.59 -8.15 -6.43
C PHE A 264 -5.59 -7.48 -7.79
N LEU A 265 -4.42 -7.14 -8.33
CA LEU A 265 -4.29 -6.56 -9.66
C LEU A 265 -4.73 -7.55 -10.75
N GLY A 266 -4.29 -8.82 -10.68
CA GLY A 266 -4.72 -9.87 -11.61
C GLY A 266 -6.22 -10.14 -11.52
N ALA A 267 -6.79 -10.19 -10.31
CA ALA A 267 -8.22 -10.38 -10.11
C ALA A 267 -9.08 -9.26 -10.75
N ARG A 268 -8.57 -8.03 -10.81
CA ARG A 268 -9.27 -6.90 -11.45
C ARG A 268 -9.43 -7.06 -12.96
N ALA A 269 -8.63 -7.92 -13.61
CA ALA A 269 -8.81 -8.22 -15.03
C ALA A 269 -10.22 -8.76 -15.33
N GLY A 270 -10.79 -9.57 -14.42
CA GLY A 270 -12.15 -10.08 -14.56
C GLY A 270 -13.22 -8.99 -14.47
N LEU A 271 -13.06 -8.05 -13.53
CA LEU A 271 -13.98 -6.91 -13.39
C LEU A 271 -13.97 -6.03 -14.64
N ILE A 272 -12.79 -5.76 -15.19
CA ILE A 272 -12.61 -4.95 -16.38
C ILE A 272 -13.14 -5.65 -17.64
N ALA A 273 -12.90 -6.96 -17.77
CA ALA A 273 -13.49 -7.80 -18.82
C ALA A 273 -15.03 -7.78 -18.76
N TYR A 274 -15.59 -7.78 -17.56
CA TYR A 274 -17.03 -7.70 -17.32
C TYR A 274 -17.62 -6.31 -17.67
N GLN A 275 -17.01 -5.23 -17.19
CA GLN A 275 -17.51 -3.87 -17.34
C GLN A 275 -17.51 -3.37 -18.79
N HIS A 276 -16.49 -3.72 -19.58
CA HIS A 276 -16.37 -3.28 -20.97
C HIS A 276 -17.51 -3.81 -21.86
N ARG A 277 -18.02 -5.00 -21.57
CA ARG A 277 -19.13 -5.63 -22.32
C ARG A 277 -20.46 -4.95 -22.05
N TYR A 278 -20.71 -4.53 -20.81
CA TYR A 278 -21.95 -3.84 -20.44
C TYR A 278 -22.15 -2.53 -21.23
N LYS A 279 -21.08 -1.77 -21.47
CA LYS A 279 -21.13 -0.47 -22.17
C LYS A 279 -21.45 -0.59 -23.67
N HIS A 280 -21.21 -1.75 -24.30
CA HIS A 280 -21.38 -1.97 -25.74
C HIS A 280 -22.69 -2.69 -26.13
N ILE A 281 -23.57 -3.00 -25.17
CA ILE A 281 -24.80 -3.76 -25.41
C ILE A 281 -25.90 -3.06 -26.25
N PRO A 282 -26.04 -1.71 -26.38
CA PRO A 282 -27.29 -1.19 -26.94
C PRO A 282 -27.44 -1.29 -28.47
N THR A 283 -26.59 -2.02 -29.22
CA THR A 283 -26.59 -1.90 -30.72
C THR A 283 -26.53 -3.17 -31.56
N MET A 284 -26.53 -4.41 -31.03
CA MET A 284 -26.51 -5.57 -31.95
C MET A 284 -27.38 -6.74 -31.47
N LEU A 285 -28.53 -6.89 -32.11
CA LEU A 285 -29.34 -8.10 -32.12
C LEU A 285 -28.89 -9.00 -33.29
N THR A 286 -28.93 -10.31 -33.05
CA THR A 286 -28.79 -11.46 -33.96
C THR A 286 -27.38 -12.02 -34.25
N HIS A 287 -27.23 -13.31 -33.91
CA HIS A 287 -26.24 -14.31 -34.36
C HIS A 287 -24.74 -14.13 -34.05
N ARG A 288 -24.36 -13.27 -33.10
CA ARG A 288 -22.94 -12.97 -32.80
C ARG A 288 -22.55 -13.15 -31.32
N GLU A 289 -22.95 -14.23 -30.65
CA GLU A 289 -22.52 -14.49 -29.26
C GLU A 289 -21.08 -15.00 -29.16
N ILE A 290 -20.66 -15.91 -30.06
CA ILE A 290 -19.34 -16.56 -29.97
C ILE A 290 -18.19 -15.55 -30.19
N THR A 291 -18.22 -14.76 -31.26
CA THR A 291 -17.17 -13.74 -31.54
C THR A 291 -17.19 -12.57 -30.55
N MET A 292 -18.28 -12.41 -29.79
CA MET A 292 -18.40 -11.36 -28.79
C MET A 292 -17.74 -11.73 -27.46
N GLN A 293 -17.83 -12.98 -27.01
CA GLN A 293 -17.14 -13.46 -25.81
C GLN A 293 -15.62 -13.21 -25.91
N GLU A 294 -15.04 -13.51 -27.08
CA GLU A 294 -13.62 -13.32 -27.39
C GLU A 294 -13.17 -11.86 -27.21
N SER A 295 -13.98 -10.89 -27.67
CA SER A 295 -13.65 -9.46 -27.55
C SER A 295 -13.62 -8.94 -26.11
N SER A 296 -14.44 -9.51 -25.22
CA SER A 296 -14.49 -9.15 -23.79
C SER A 296 -13.27 -9.69 -23.04
N PHE A 297 -12.99 -10.96 -23.29
CA PHE A 297 -11.85 -11.66 -22.72
C PHE A 297 -10.54 -11.02 -23.18
N LEU A 298 -10.44 -10.61 -24.45
CA LEU A 298 -9.31 -9.89 -24.99
C LEU A 298 -9.07 -8.54 -24.28
N PHE A 299 -10.12 -7.85 -23.82
CA PHE A 299 -9.94 -6.62 -23.05
C PHE A 299 -9.37 -6.89 -21.65
N GLY A 300 -9.82 -7.97 -21.00
CA GLY A 300 -9.19 -8.47 -19.76
C GLY A 300 -7.72 -8.83 -19.97
N LEU A 301 -7.40 -9.53 -21.07
CA LEU A 301 -6.01 -9.86 -21.42
C LEU A 301 -5.15 -8.61 -21.67
N ARG A 302 -5.69 -7.60 -22.35
CA ARG A 302 -5.02 -6.30 -22.53
C ARG A 302 -4.79 -5.58 -21.21
N TYR A 303 -5.71 -5.71 -20.26
CA TYR A 303 -5.54 -5.16 -18.92
C TYR A 303 -4.39 -5.85 -18.18
N ILE A 304 -4.29 -7.18 -18.24
CA ILE A 304 -3.17 -7.95 -17.65
C ILE A 304 -1.83 -7.41 -18.18
N VAL A 305 -1.67 -7.33 -19.51
CA VAL A 305 -0.44 -6.79 -20.13
C VAL A 305 -0.16 -5.36 -19.69
N ALA A 306 -1.19 -4.53 -19.56
CA ALA A 306 -1.03 -3.15 -19.14
C ALA A 306 -0.65 -2.99 -17.67
N THR A 307 -1.24 -3.80 -16.79
CA THR A 307 -0.87 -3.86 -15.37
C THR A 307 0.60 -4.23 -15.22
N LEU A 308 1.08 -5.21 -15.98
CA LEU A 308 2.51 -5.58 -15.98
C LEU A 308 3.40 -4.41 -16.44
N SER A 309 3.04 -3.74 -17.53
CA SER A 309 3.80 -2.56 -17.99
C SER A 309 3.78 -1.42 -16.98
N LEU A 310 2.66 -1.22 -16.28
CA LEU A 310 2.51 -0.18 -15.26
C LEU A 310 3.35 -0.51 -14.03
N TYR A 311 3.38 -1.77 -13.60
CA TYR A 311 4.23 -2.21 -12.50
C TYR A 311 5.71 -2.06 -12.85
N ASP A 312 6.11 -2.45 -14.07
CA ASP A 312 7.50 -2.30 -14.54
C ASP A 312 7.93 -0.84 -14.55
N GLU A 313 7.10 0.05 -15.10
CA GLU A 313 7.37 1.49 -15.17
C GLU A 313 7.40 2.13 -13.77
N TYR A 314 6.42 1.83 -12.92
CA TYR A 314 6.42 2.33 -11.54
C TYR A 314 7.65 1.87 -10.75
N SER A 315 8.06 0.61 -10.89
CA SER A 315 9.27 0.12 -10.23
C SER A 315 10.55 0.68 -10.85
N ASN A 316 10.56 1.00 -12.14
CA ASN A 316 11.67 1.73 -12.77
C ASN A 316 11.78 3.16 -12.21
N ASP A 317 10.67 3.89 -12.10
CA ASP A 317 10.62 5.24 -11.54
C ASP A 317 11.10 5.28 -10.09
N VAL A 318 10.62 4.35 -9.24
CA VAL A 318 11.08 4.23 -7.84
C VAL A 318 12.59 3.97 -7.76
N LEU A 319 13.14 3.30 -8.76
CA LEU A 319 14.56 2.95 -8.84
C LEU A 319 15.37 3.90 -9.73
N ASP A 320 14.80 5.01 -10.21
CA ASP A 320 15.36 5.92 -11.24
C ASP A 320 16.09 5.16 -12.37
N MET A 321 15.50 4.06 -12.85
CA MET A 321 16.02 3.30 -13.99
C MET A 321 15.44 3.87 -15.30
N PRO A 322 16.17 3.74 -16.43
CA PRO A 322 15.66 4.21 -17.71
C PRO A 322 14.32 3.57 -18.06
N GLU A 323 13.44 4.35 -18.70
CA GLU A 323 12.10 3.91 -19.12
C GLU A 323 12.20 2.66 -20.01
N GLY A 324 11.37 1.65 -19.74
CA GLY A 324 11.24 0.44 -20.56
C GLY A 324 12.27 -0.66 -20.31
N SER A 325 12.69 -0.88 -19.06
CA SER A 325 13.69 -1.90 -18.73
C SER A 325 13.26 -3.35 -19.07
N CYS A 326 11.96 -3.69 -18.97
CA CYS A 326 11.48 -5.05 -19.27
C CYS A 326 10.25 -5.11 -20.20
N PHE A 327 9.27 -4.20 -20.09
CA PHE A 327 8.04 -4.26 -20.89
C PHE A 327 7.76 -2.98 -21.69
N PRO A 328 7.41 -3.10 -23.00
CA PRO A 328 7.05 -1.94 -23.80
C PRO A 328 5.68 -1.39 -23.42
N ARG A 329 5.54 -0.06 -23.45
CA ARG A 329 4.30 0.63 -23.10
C ARG A 329 3.14 0.31 -24.06
N PRO A 330 1.98 -0.17 -23.57
CA PRO A 330 0.77 -0.25 -24.38
C PRO A 330 0.28 1.17 -24.72
N LYS A 331 0.28 1.52 -26.00
CA LYS A 331 -0.27 2.79 -26.48
C LYS A 331 -1.80 2.71 -26.47
N TYR A 332 -2.41 3.19 -25.39
CA TYR A 332 -3.85 3.42 -25.37
C TYR A 332 -4.20 4.58 -26.31
N ARG A 333 -5.01 4.31 -27.34
CA ARG A 333 -5.56 5.35 -28.22
C ARG A 333 -6.47 6.25 -27.38
N ARG A 334 -5.92 7.34 -26.86
CA ARG A 334 -6.70 8.43 -26.26
C ARG A 334 -7.56 8.98 -27.39
N LYS A 335 -8.89 8.89 -27.27
CA LYS A 335 -9.78 9.67 -28.13
C LYS A 335 -9.47 11.13 -27.78
N LYS A 336 -8.80 11.82 -28.70
CA LYS A 336 -8.40 13.22 -28.58
C LYS A 336 -9.69 14.03 -28.39
N ILE A 337 -9.97 14.45 -27.16
CA ILE A 337 -10.85 15.60 -26.95
C ILE A 337 -9.99 16.77 -27.36
N GLU A 338 -10.22 17.27 -28.57
CA GLU A 338 -9.58 18.48 -29.07
C GLU A 338 -10.04 19.66 -28.22
N ILE A 339 -9.20 20.08 -27.27
CA ILE A 339 -9.24 21.44 -26.76
C ILE A 339 -8.14 22.16 -27.52
N SER A 340 -8.58 22.89 -28.54
CA SER A 340 -7.77 23.74 -29.40
C SER A 340 -7.26 24.96 -28.62
N GLN A 341 -5.99 25.34 -28.90
CA GLN A 341 -5.39 26.68 -28.76
C GLN A 341 -5.05 27.10 -27.30
N THR A 342 -3.91 27.71 -26.95
CA THR A 342 -2.87 28.42 -27.72
C THR A 342 -1.57 28.54 -26.89
N THR A 343 -0.47 28.73 -27.61
CA THR A 343 0.94 29.05 -27.26
C THR A 343 1.23 30.03 -26.11
N SER A 344 2.29 29.77 -25.32
CA SER A 344 3.46 30.67 -25.16
C SER A 344 4.60 30.07 -24.32
N HIS A 345 5.82 30.46 -24.69
CA HIS A 345 7.14 30.09 -24.15
C HIS A 345 7.37 30.50 -22.68
N SER A 346 8.12 29.69 -21.91
CA SER A 346 9.42 30.09 -21.30
C SER A 346 9.98 29.00 -20.37
N ASN A 347 11.32 28.96 -20.33
CA ASN A 347 12.16 27.97 -19.66
C ASN A 347 12.28 28.20 -18.15
N SER A 348 12.77 27.13 -17.49
CA SER A 348 13.28 27.01 -16.11
C SER A 348 12.29 26.49 -15.08
N ILE A 349 12.82 25.67 -14.17
CA ILE A 349 12.18 24.92 -13.08
C ILE A 349 11.86 23.45 -13.43
N SER A 350 12.92 22.62 -13.42
CA SER A 350 12.89 21.17 -13.64
C SER A 350 12.76 20.32 -12.35
N ARG A 351 12.66 20.93 -11.17
CA ARG A 351 12.60 20.20 -9.87
C ARG A 351 11.26 20.20 -9.17
N THR A 352 10.43 21.23 -9.33
CA THR A 352 9.06 21.22 -8.79
C THR A 352 8.06 20.66 -9.79
N THR A 353 8.34 20.74 -11.09
CA THR A 353 7.47 20.19 -12.13
C THR A 353 7.39 18.67 -12.10
N THR A 354 8.39 17.91 -11.62
CA THR A 354 8.27 16.45 -11.49
C THR A 354 7.36 16.06 -10.33
N LEU A 355 7.55 16.64 -9.13
CA LEU A 355 6.68 16.36 -7.98
C LEU A 355 5.25 16.82 -8.23
N THR A 356 5.05 18.02 -8.81
CA THR A 356 3.72 18.55 -9.15
C THR A 356 3.09 17.79 -10.32
N LYS A 357 3.87 17.27 -11.27
CA LYS A 357 3.36 16.42 -12.38
C LYS A 357 3.08 14.99 -11.92
N THR A 358 3.78 14.49 -10.90
CA THR A 358 3.49 13.22 -10.22
C THR A 358 2.24 13.37 -9.34
N ILE A 359 2.11 14.45 -8.57
CA ILE A 359 0.91 14.75 -7.77
C ILE A 359 -0.29 15.05 -8.67
N ALA A 360 -0.13 15.84 -9.73
CA ALA A 360 -1.20 16.12 -10.69
C ALA A 360 -1.55 14.89 -11.54
N ARG A 361 -0.61 13.97 -11.83
CA ARG A 361 -0.92 12.68 -12.45
C ARG A 361 -1.60 11.74 -11.47
N THR A 362 -1.22 11.70 -10.20
CA THR A 362 -1.89 10.90 -9.18
C THR A 362 -3.29 11.43 -8.91
N ILE A 363 -3.49 12.75 -8.82
CA ILE A 363 -4.80 13.39 -8.67
C ILE A 363 -5.63 13.25 -9.97
N SER A 364 -5.02 13.37 -11.15
CA SER A 364 -5.70 13.13 -12.43
C SER A 364 -6.02 11.65 -12.65
N LEU A 365 -5.19 10.73 -12.16
CA LEU A 365 -5.45 9.30 -12.18
C LEU A 365 -6.56 8.96 -11.18
N THR A 366 -6.56 9.56 -9.98
CA THR A 366 -7.68 9.46 -9.03
C THR A 366 -8.96 10.02 -9.62
N ASN A 367 -8.91 11.13 -10.37
CA ASN A 367 -10.10 11.73 -10.98
C ASN A 367 -10.59 10.96 -12.24
N ASN A 368 -9.69 10.38 -13.04
CA ASN A 368 -10.06 9.52 -14.18
C ASN A 368 -10.47 8.10 -13.73
N ILE A 369 -9.98 7.62 -12.58
CA ILE A 369 -10.45 6.40 -11.92
C ILE A 369 -11.75 6.68 -11.15
N ALA A 370 -11.96 7.90 -10.65
CA ALA A 370 -13.20 8.33 -10.00
C ALA A 370 -14.38 8.52 -10.99
N GLU A 371 -14.11 8.68 -12.30
CA GLU A 371 -15.14 8.61 -13.35
C GLU A 371 -15.65 7.19 -13.65
N LEU A 372 -15.18 6.19 -12.89
CA LEU A 372 -15.66 4.81 -12.88
C LEU A 372 -16.23 4.42 -11.50
N LYS A 373 -17.21 5.18 -10.98
CA LYS A 373 -18.09 4.63 -9.93
C LYS A 373 -19.00 3.59 -10.59
N PRO A 374 -18.79 2.29 -10.29
CA PRO A 374 -19.39 1.70 -9.11
C PRO A 374 -18.51 0.66 -8.42
N PHE A 375 -18.21 0.98 -7.17
CA PHE A 375 -18.07 0.14 -5.99
C PHE A 375 -16.86 0.62 -5.23
N GLU A 376 -17.18 1.47 -4.27
CA GLU A 376 -16.35 1.88 -3.14
C GLU A 376 -15.93 0.68 -2.25
N ILE A 377 -15.74 -0.51 -2.82
CA ILE A 377 -15.30 -1.76 -2.18
C ILE A 377 -13.77 -1.94 -2.32
N ALA A 378 -13.07 -0.99 -2.94
CA ALA A 378 -11.63 -0.83 -2.71
C ALA A 378 -11.30 -0.31 -1.30
N HIS A 379 -12.29 -0.07 -0.43
CA HIS A 379 -12.06 0.45 0.91
C HIS A 379 -11.37 -0.53 1.87
N ILE A 380 -11.33 -1.84 1.54
CA ILE A 380 -10.46 -2.80 2.25
C ILE A 380 -8.99 -2.62 1.86
N SER A 381 -8.70 -2.18 0.62
CA SER A 381 -7.35 -1.76 0.23
C SER A 381 -6.99 -0.37 0.76
N THR A 382 -7.97 0.48 1.08
CA THR A 382 -7.75 1.81 1.68
C THR A 382 -7.34 1.72 3.15
N ILE A 383 -7.69 0.65 3.88
CA ILE A 383 -7.14 0.38 5.22
C ILE A 383 -5.65 0.00 5.12
N THR A 384 -5.23 -0.64 4.04
CA THR A 384 -3.81 -0.89 3.74
C THR A 384 -3.07 0.37 3.29
N VAL A 385 -3.75 1.31 2.62
CA VAL A 385 -3.16 2.58 2.14
C VAL A 385 -3.12 3.67 3.22
N LYS A 386 -4.00 3.66 4.23
CA LYS A 386 -3.84 4.55 5.40
C LYS A 386 -2.67 4.15 6.32
N LEU A 387 -2.12 2.95 6.18
CA LEU A 387 -0.88 2.54 6.84
C LEU A 387 0.38 3.23 6.25
N ARG A 388 0.26 3.96 5.13
CA ARG A 388 1.37 4.74 4.53
C ARG A 388 1.70 6.06 5.23
N VAL A 389 1.03 6.39 6.34
CA VAL A 389 1.24 7.65 7.09
C VAL A 389 1.88 7.42 8.47
N VAL A 390 2.18 6.17 8.85
CA VAL A 390 2.83 5.85 10.15
C VAL A 390 4.28 5.39 9.99
N ILE A 391 4.80 5.31 8.75
CA ILE A 391 6.20 4.99 8.49
C ILE A 391 6.73 5.96 7.42
N PHE A 392 6.74 7.24 7.78
CA PHE A 392 7.72 8.24 7.36
C PHE A 392 7.75 9.36 8.39
#